data_AF-A0A7J7N1U7-F1
#
_entry.id   AF-A0A7J7N1U7-F1
#
_cell.length_a   1.000
_cell.length_b   1.000
_cell.length_c   1.000
_cell.angle_alpha   90.00
_cell.angle_beta   90.00
_cell.angle_gamma   90.00
#
_symmetry.space_group_name_H-M   'P 1'
#
loop_
_entity.id
_entity.type
_entity.pdbx_description
1 polymer ?
#
loop_
_entity_poly.entity_id
_entity_poly.type
_entity_poly.pdbx_seq_one_letter_code
_entity_poly.pdbx_strand_id
1 'polypeptide(L)'
;MQVISAKDMTPDLTAPGVDILAAWSPVSPPSGIQGDKRSVKYNIITGTSMSCPHTTGAAAYVKTFHPDWSPSAIKSALMTTAFLMNATKNPDGEFAYGAGQINPVKAINPGLIYDAYEDDYVKML
;
A
#
# COMPACT_ATOMS: atom_id res chain seq x y z
N MET A 1 -1.36 15.28 4.46
CA MET A 1 -0.98 15.08 3.05
C MET A 1 0.52 15.24 3.00
N GLN A 2 1.27 14.17 2.74
CA GLN A 2 2.73 14.24 2.68
C GLN A 2 3.10 15.03 1.42
N VAL A 3 3.92 16.07 1.54
CA VAL A 3 4.41 16.83 0.38
C VAL A 3 5.48 15.99 -0.30
N ILE A 4 5.30 15.73 -1.60
CA ILE A 4 6.19 14.89 -2.40
C ILE A 4 7.10 15.85 -3.18
N SER A 5 8.39 15.85 -2.85
CA SER A 5 9.42 16.54 -3.64
C SER A 5 10.02 15.60 -4.68
N ALA A 6 10.60 16.13 -5.76
CA ALA A 6 11.31 15.31 -6.76
C ALA A 6 12.53 14.54 -6.18
N LYS A 7 12.96 14.87 -4.95
CA LYS A 7 13.99 14.13 -4.21
C LYS A 7 13.44 12.95 -3.40
N ASP A 8 12.12 12.87 -3.19
CA ASP A 8 11.50 11.79 -2.44
C ASP A 8 11.19 10.62 -3.37
N MET A 9 11.75 9.46 -3.04
CA MET A 9 11.53 8.23 -3.80
C MET A 9 10.09 7.77 -3.64
N THR A 10 9.35 7.67 -4.74
CA THR A 10 7.98 7.15 -4.78
C THR A 10 7.84 6.14 -5.90
N PRO A 11 7.00 5.09 -5.76
CA PRO A 11 6.16 4.75 -4.61
C PRO A 11 6.96 4.20 -3.41
N ASP A 12 6.34 4.12 -2.23
CA ASP A 12 7.02 3.64 -1.01
C ASP A 12 7.14 2.10 -0.94
N LEU A 13 6.09 1.38 -1.34
CA LEU A 13 6.00 -0.09 -1.31
C LEU A 13 4.90 -0.57 -2.27
N THR A 14 4.87 -1.88 -2.55
CA THR A 14 3.85 -2.50 -3.41
C THR A 14 3.03 -3.57 -2.68
N ALA A 15 1.79 -3.75 -3.12
CA ALA A 15 0.81 -4.69 -2.57
C ALA A 15 -0.11 -5.23 -3.67
N PRO A 16 -0.81 -6.36 -3.46
CA PRO A 16 -1.66 -6.97 -4.48
C PRO A 16 -2.76 -6.02 -4.97
N GLY A 17 -2.81 -5.79 -6.28
CA GLY A 17 -3.80 -4.91 -6.91
C GLY A 17 -4.29 -5.37 -8.27
N VAL A 18 -3.91 -6.58 -8.69
CA VAL A 18 -4.35 -7.17 -9.98
C VAL A 18 -5.28 -8.33 -9.67
N ASP A 19 -6.42 -8.37 -10.38
CA ASP A 19 -7.45 -9.39 -10.29
C ASP A 19 -7.93 -9.63 -8.85
N ILE A 20 -8.21 -8.53 -8.13
CA ILE A 20 -8.67 -8.59 -6.75
C ILE A 20 -10.18 -8.77 -6.72
N LEU A 21 -10.62 -9.89 -6.12
CA LEU A 21 -12.02 -10.15 -5.82
C LEU A 21 -12.44 -9.40 -4.56
N ALA A 22 -13.39 -8.47 -4.68
CA ALA A 22 -13.92 -7.71 -3.56
C ALA A 22 -15.44 -7.55 -3.65
N ALA A 23 -16.07 -7.15 -2.54
CA ALA A 23 -17.50 -6.89 -2.49
C ALA A 23 -17.90 -5.81 -3.51
N TRP A 24 -19.06 -6.00 -4.13
CA TRP A 24 -19.56 -5.11 -5.17
C TRP A 24 -21.04 -4.80 -4.96
N SER A 25 -21.43 -3.60 -5.36
CA SER A 25 -22.83 -3.17 -5.24
C SER A 25 -23.71 -3.98 -6.21
N PRO A 26 -24.81 -4.60 -5.74
CA PRO A 26 -25.70 -5.38 -6.60
C PRO A 26 -26.47 -4.52 -7.60
N VAL A 27 -26.49 -3.20 -7.44
CA VAL A 27 -27.11 -2.25 -8.38
C VAL A 27 -26.12 -1.68 -9.39
N SER A 28 -24.83 -2.01 -9.28
CA SER A 28 -23.79 -1.55 -10.20
C SER A 28 -23.38 -2.69 -11.14
N PRO A 29 -23.34 -2.47 -12.47
CA PRO A 29 -22.89 -3.49 -13.40
C PRO A 29 -21.42 -3.85 -13.17
N PRO A 30 -21.03 -5.13 -13.23
CA PRO A 30 -19.65 -5.55 -12.96
C PRO A 30 -18.66 -5.13 -14.05
N SER A 31 -19.10 -4.99 -15.31
CA SER A 31 -18.20 -4.59 -16.40
C SER A 31 -17.96 -3.09 -16.51
N GLY A 32 -18.78 -2.25 -15.85
CA GLY A 32 -18.79 -0.81 -16.09
C GLY A 32 -19.26 -0.38 -17.49
N ILE A 33 -19.72 -1.32 -18.33
CA ILE A 33 -20.19 -1.05 -19.69
C ILE A 33 -21.69 -0.71 -19.66
N GLN A 34 -22.08 0.32 -20.40
CA GLN A 34 -23.49 0.68 -20.56
C GLN A 34 -24.28 -0.48 -21.18
N GLY A 35 -25.37 -0.88 -20.52
CA GLY A 35 -26.23 -1.97 -20.97
C GLY A 35 -25.94 -3.33 -20.34
N ASP A 36 -24.89 -3.47 -19.53
CA ASP A 36 -24.69 -4.65 -18.69
C ASP A 36 -25.77 -4.69 -17.59
N LYS A 37 -26.59 -5.74 -17.59
CA LYS A 37 -27.69 -5.95 -16.64
C LYS A 37 -27.35 -6.95 -15.55
N ARG A 38 -26.12 -7.47 -15.52
CA ARG A 38 -25.71 -8.45 -14.52
C ARG A 38 -25.64 -7.79 -13.15
N SER A 39 -26.06 -8.54 -12.13
CA SER A 39 -25.95 -8.18 -10.73
C SER A 39 -25.10 -9.24 -10.03
N VAL A 40 -24.06 -8.81 -9.33
CA VAL A 40 -23.13 -9.68 -8.61
C VAL A 40 -22.85 -9.12 -7.22
N LYS A 41 -22.55 -10.00 -6.27
CA LYS A 41 -22.16 -9.62 -4.90
C LYS A 41 -20.67 -9.30 -4.76
N TYR A 42 -19.88 -9.79 -5.71
CA TYR A 42 -18.43 -9.62 -5.76
C TYR A 42 -18.01 -9.34 -7.20
N ASN A 43 -16.96 -8.54 -7.35
CA ASN A 43 -16.38 -8.23 -8.65
C ASN A 43 -14.85 -8.38 -8.58
N ILE A 44 -14.24 -8.68 -9.72
CA ILE A 44 -12.78 -8.79 -9.86
C ILE A 44 -12.31 -7.57 -10.65
N ILE A 45 -11.48 -6.76 -10.01
CA ILE A 45 -10.96 -5.53 -10.62
C ILE A 45 -9.47 -5.35 -10.33
N THR A 46 -8.83 -4.53 -11.16
CA THR A 46 -7.40 -4.26 -11.13
C THR A 46 -7.14 -2.76 -10.99
N GLY A 47 -6.18 -2.39 -10.16
CA GLY A 47 -5.72 -1.02 -10.01
C GLY A 47 -4.95 -0.80 -8.71
N THR A 48 -4.20 0.31 -8.65
CA THR A 48 -3.56 0.76 -7.39
C THR A 48 -4.59 1.07 -6.30
N SER A 49 -5.83 1.39 -6.69
CA SER A 49 -7.00 1.48 -5.81
C SER A 49 -7.31 0.18 -5.06
N MET A 50 -6.89 -0.97 -5.58
CA MET A 50 -7.03 -2.28 -4.93
C MET A 50 -5.79 -2.64 -4.09
N SER A 51 -4.59 -2.18 -4.48
CA SER A 51 -3.38 -2.30 -3.65
C SER A 51 -3.46 -1.46 -2.37
N CYS A 52 -3.99 -0.23 -2.46
CA CYS A 52 -4.10 0.69 -1.33
C CYS A 52 -4.80 0.07 -0.09
N PRO A 53 -6.02 -0.52 -0.18
CA PRO A 53 -6.68 -1.12 0.98
C PRO A 53 -5.94 -2.33 1.56
N HIS A 54 -5.16 -3.08 0.77
CA HIS A 54 -4.27 -4.12 1.31
C HIS A 54 -3.19 -3.51 2.21
N THR A 55 -2.55 -2.44 1.75
CA THR A 55 -1.57 -1.70 2.56
C THR A 55 -2.21 -1.08 3.79
N THR A 56 -3.41 -0.51 3.68
CA THR A 56 -4.17 0.02 4.83
C THR A 56 -4.47 -1.07 5.85
N GLY A 57 -4.92 -2.25 5.41
CA GLY A 57 -5.17 -3.38 6.30
C GLY A 57 -3.91 -3.86 7.00
N ALA A 58 -2.78 -3.93 6.29
CA ALA A 58 -1.50 -4.28 6.88
C ALA A 58 -1.00 -3.23 7.90
N ALA A 59 -1.15 -1.94 7.61
CA ALA A 59 -0.81 -0.87 8.53
C ALA A 59 -1.67 -0.92 9.80
N ALA A 60 -2.98 -1.15 9.65
CA ALA A 60 -3.89 -1.34 10.79
C ALA A 60 -3.51 -2.58 11.61
N TYR A 61 -3.16 -3.68 10.96
CA TYR A 61 -2.66 -4.88 11.62
C TYR A 61 -1.40 -4.60 12.43
N VAL A 62 -0.39 -3.92 11.89
CA VAL A 62 0.80 -3.52 12.66
C VAL A 62 0.43 -2.62 13.84
N LYS A 63 -0.49 -1.67 13.64
CA LYS A 63 -0.97 -0.76 14.69
C LYS A 63 -1.60 -1.51 15.87
N THR A 64 -2.23 -2.67 15.66
CA THR A 64 -2.79 -3.44 16.79
C THR A 64 -1.73 -4.03 17.71
N PHE A 65 -0.51 -4.28 17.20
CA PHE A 65 0.62 -4.77 18.00
C PHE A 65 1.46 -3.64 18.58
N HIS A 66 1.45 -2.47 17.95
CA HIS A 66 2.17 -1.26 18.41
C HIS A 66 1.24 -0.04 18.46
N PRO A 67 0.32 0.03 19.45
CA PRO A 67 -0.71 1.07 19.53
C PRO A 67 -0.15 2.48 19.73
N ASP A 68 1.10 2.60 20.17
CA ASP A 68 1.84 3.83 20.45
C ASP A 68 2.67 4.33 19.26
N TRP A 69 2.94 3.48 18.26
CA TRP A 69 3.77 3.86 17.10
C TRP A 69 3.16 5.00 16.27
N SER A 70 4.01 5.92 15.84
CA SER A 70 3.63 6.98 14.92
C SER A 70 3.23 6.42 13.54
N PRO A 71 2.54 7.20 12.69
CA PRO A 71 2.31 6.82 11.28
C PRO A 71 3.62 6.53 10.53
N SER A 72 4.68 7.31 10.78
CA SER A 72 5.99 7.17 10.16
C SER A 72 6.69 5.87 10.58
N ALA A 73 6.58 5.50 11.87
CA ALA A 73 7.10 4.24 12.39
C ALA A 73 6.44 3.03 11.72
N ILE A 74 5.12 3.05 11.54
CA ILE A 74 4.38 1.98 10.86
C ILE A 74 4.76 1.89 9.38
N LYS A 75 4.83 3.05 8.70
CA LYS A 75 5.31 3.13 7.32
C LYS A 75 6.71 2.53 7.19
N SER A 76 7.63 2.93 8.06
CA SER A 76 9.00 2.41 8.11
C SER A 76 9.01 0.90 8.29
N ALA A 77 8.25 0.37 9.24
CA ALA A 77 8.21 -1.06 9.51
C ALA A 77 7.73 -1.87 8.31
N LEU A 78 6.71 -1.39 7.59
CA LEU A 78 6.22 -2.02 6.37
C LEU A 78 7.24 -1.98 5.23
N MET A 79 7.96 -0.86 5.07
CA MET A 79 8.98 -0.70 4.03
C MET A 79 10.22 -1.55 4.30
N THR A 80 10.80 -1.51 5.51
CA THR A 80 12.07 -2.18 5.83
C THR A 80 11.94 -3.71 5.92
N THR A 81 10.71 -4.21 6.03
CA THR A 81 10.42 -5.65 6.11
C THR A 81 9.84 -6.23 4.82
N ALA A 82 9.61 -5.41 3.80
CA ALA A 82 9.10 -5.83 2.51
C ALA A 82 9.99 -6.89 1.84
N PHE A 83 9.38 -7.75 1.04
CA PHE A 83 10.09 -8.69 0.18
C PHE A 83 10.68 -7.97 -1.03
N LEU A 84 11.93 -8.28 -1.35
CA LEU A 84 12.61 -7.75 -2.52
C LEU A 84 11.89 -8.16 -3.80
N MET A 85 11.70 -7.19 -4.69
CA MET A 85 11.15 -7.39 -6.02
C MET A 85 12.26 -7.68 -7.02
N ASN A 86 11.92 -8.38 -8.10
CA ASN A 86 12.88 -8.71 -9.15
C ASN A 86 13.08 -7.50 -10.07
N ALA A 87 14.24 -6.84 -9.97
CA ALA A 87 14.62 -5.69 -10.80
C ALA A 87 14.77 -6.04 -12.29
N THR A 88 15.11 -7.28 -12.65
CA THR A 88 15.14 -7.71 -14.06
C THR A 88 13.74 -7.72 -14.69
N LYS A 89 12.69 -7.94 -13.89
CA LYS A 89 11.29 -7.87 -14.33
C LYS A 89 10.68 -6.47 -14.21
N ASN A 90 11.34 -5.57 -13.49
CA ASN A 90 10.89 -4.21 -13.22
C ASN A 90 12.06 -3.26 -13.46
N PRO A 91 12.34 -2.91 -14.74
CA PRO A 91 13.52 -2.13 -15.11
C PRO A 91 13.55 -0.73 -14.49
N ASP A 92 12.39 -0.19 -14.12
CA ASP A 92 12.28 1.09 -13.40
C ASP A 92 12.68 0.99 -11.91
N GLY A 93 13.00 -0.22 -11.43
CA GLY A 93 13.53 -0.48 -10.09
C GLY A 93 12.60 0.05 -8.99
N GLU A 94 13.19 0.77 -8.05
CA GLU A 94 12.49 1.35 -6.90
C GLU A 94 11.41 2.35 -7.31
N PHE A 95 11.49 2.97 -8.50
CA PHE A 95 10.41 3.83 -9.01
C PHE A 95 9.17 3.05 -9.49
N ALA A 96 9.27 1.72 -9.63
CA ALA A 96 8.11 0.85 -9.90
C ALA A 96 7.51 0.25 -8.62
N TYR A 97 8.33 -0.16 -7.65
CA TYR A 97 7.86 -0.96 -6.51
C TYR A 97 8.28 -0.46 -5.12
N GLY A 98 9.01 0.65 -5.03
CA GLY A 98 9.52 1.20 -3.78
C GLY A 98 10.45 0.23 -3.06
N ALA A 99 10.20 0.02 -1.76
CA ALA A 99 10.93 -0.94 -0.95
C ALA A 99 10.65 -2.42 -1.31
N GLY A 100 9.55 -2.70 -2.01
CA GLY A 100 9.16 -4.04 -2.44
C GLY A 100 7.77 -4.48 -1.99
N GLN A 101 7.51 -5.79 -2.07
CA GLN A 101 6.20 -6.38 -1.79
C GLN A 101 5.94 -6.47 -0.28
N ILE A 102 4.80 -5.96 0.17
CA ILE A 102 4.45 -5.89 1.58
C ILE A 102 4.51 -7.26 2.31
N ASN A 103 5.04 -7.26 3.53
CA ASN A 103 5.10 -8.42 4.42
C ASN A 103 4.53 -8.08 5.82
N PRO A 104 3.20 -8.17 6.01
CA PRO A 104 2.56 -7.75 7.26
C PRO A 104 3.02 -8.56 8.48
N VAL A 105 3.38 -9.83 8.30
CA VAL A 105 3.79 -10.72 9.39
C VAL A 105 5.15 -10.30 9.94
N LYS A 106 6.09 -9.92 9.08
CA LYS A 106 7.42 -9.46 9.52
C LYS A 106 7.38 -8.03 10.07
N ALA A 107 6.46 -7.20 9.59
CA ALA A 107 6.35 -5.79 9.98
C ALA A 107 5.97 -5.57 11.46
N ILE A 108 5.44 -6.58 12.17
CA ILE A 108 5.20 -6.46 13.63
C ILE A 108 6.49 -6.49 14.44
N ASN A 109 7.61 -6.95 13.88
CA ASN A 109 8.91 -6.94 14.55
C ASN A 109 10.01 -6.59 13.54
N PRO A 110 10.10 -5.31 13.12
CA PRO A 110 11.05 -4.85 12.11
C PRO A 110 12.49 -4.73 12.66
N GLY A 111 12.69 -4.88 13.97
CA GLY A 111 13.95 -4.65 14.67
C GLY A 111 14.23 -3.17 14.88
N LEU A 112 14.35 -2.39 13.79
CA LEU A 112 14.56 -0.95 13.81
C LEU A 112 13.52 -0.22 12.95
N ILE A 113 13.21 1.01 13.33
CA ILE A 113 12.29 1.90 12.63
C ILE A 113 12.92 3.28 12.42
N TYR A 114 12.58 3.92 11.30
CA TYR A 114 12.86 5.33 11.03
C TYR A 114 11.62 6.13 11.39
N ASP A 115 11.64 6.77 12.56
CA ASP A 115 10.52 7.55 13.06
C ASP A 115 10.67 9.04 12.70
N ALA A 116 9.54 9.71 12.49
CA ALA A 116 9.46 11.12 12.16
C ALA A 116 8.12 11.69 12.63
N TYR A 117 8.14 12.92 13.13
CA TYR A 117 6.97 13.61 13.68
C TYR A 117 6.54 14.77 12.78
N GLU A 118 5.37 15.34 13.06
CA GLU A 118 4.80 16.45 12.29
C GLU A 118 5.79 17.61 12.09
N ASP A 119 6.51 18.00 13.15
CA ASP A 119 7.53 19.05 13.10
C ASP A 119 8.65 18.76 12.11
N ASP A 120 9.00 17.49 11.89
CA ASP A 120 10.03 17.10 10.93
C ASP A 120 9.56 17.29 9.50
N TYR A 121 8.27 17.01 9.22
CA TYR A 121 7.67 17.29 7.92
C TYR A 121 7.55 18.78 7.66
N VAL A 122 7.18 19.59 8.66
CA VAL A 122 7.08 21.05 8.52
C VAL A 122 8.45 21.67 8.19
N LYS A 123 9.55 21.14 8.76
CA LYS A 123 10.91 21.59 8.41
C LYS A 123 11.34 21.26 6.97
N MET A 124 10.62 20.37 6.29
CA MET A 124 10.91 19.96 4.91
C MET A 124 10.01 20.62 3.85
N LEU A 125 9.04 21.45 4.27
CA LEU A 125 8.17 22.26 3.40
C LEU A 125 8.87 23.53 2.94
#